data_AF-A0A369UUG9-F1
#
_entry.id   AF-A0A369UUG9-F1
#
_cell.length_a   1.000
_cell.length_b   1.000
_cell.length_c   1.000
_cell.angle_alpha   90.00
_cell.angle_beta   90.00
_cell.angle_gamma   90.00
#
_symmetry.space_group_name_H-M   'P 1'
#
loop_
_entity.id
_entity.type
_entity.pdbx_description
1 polymer ?
#
loop_
_entity_poly.entity_id
_entity_poly.type
_entity_poly.pdbx_seq_one_letter_code
_entity_poly.pdbx_strand_id
1 'polypeptide(L)'
;MAVIEELRSHLERLIPDVESRADKASGSIARYCTLACVGEARGKLRAQPLPRPGGPLGYARRLARVLTALCDHHERMGGESK
;
A
#
# COMPACT_ATOMS: atom_id res chain seq x y z
N MET A 1 -16.37 10.63 8.26
CA MET A 1 -15.20 10.31 7.41
C MET A 1 -14.31 9.23 8.05
N ALA A 2 -14.88 8.14 8.60
CA ALA A 2 -14.11 7.13 9.33
C ALA A 2 -13.27 6.21 8.43
N VAL A 3 -13.78 5.87 7.24
CA VAL A 3 -13.15 4.89 6.34
C VAL A 3 -11.81 5.38 5.76
N ILE A 4 -11.66 6.68 5.49
CA ILE A 4 -10.40 7.21 4.96
C ILE A 4 -9.30 7.12 6.02
N GLU A 5 -9.59 7.53 7.26
CA GLU A 5 -8.64 7.46 8.36
C GLU A 5 -8.24 6.01 8.68
N GLU A 6 -9.21 5.08 8.67
CA GLU A 6 -8.95 3.65 8.85
C GLU A 6 -8.01 3.10 7.77
N LEU A 7 -8.27 3.42 6.50
CA LEU A 7 -7.42 2.98 5.39
C LEU A 7 -6.02 3.60 5.48
N ARG A 8 -5.90 4.86 5.90
CA ARG A 8 -4.61 5.52 6.11
C ARG A 8 -3.83 4.83 7.23
N SER A 9 -4.46 4.58 8.37
CA SER A 9 -3.85 3.90 9.50
C SER A 9 -3.33 2.50 9.12
N HIS A 10 -4.13 1.73 8.37
CA HIS A 10 -3.70 0.43 7.86
C HIS A 10 -2.49 0.53 6.92
N LEU A 11 -2.47 1.50 6.00
CA LEU A 11 -1.34 1.73 5.12
C LEU A 11 -0.08 2.15 5.88
N GLU A 12 -0.20 3.06 6.85
CA GLU A 12 0.91 3.53 7.68
C GLU A 12 1.56 2.39 8.48
N ARG A 13 0.76 1.39 8.89
CA ARG A 13 1.27 0.17 9.55
C ARG A 13 1.87 -0.83 8.56
N LEU A 14 1.23 -1.07 7.42
CA LEU A 14 1.61 -2.16 6.50
C LEU A 14 2.82 -1.82 5.64
N ILE A 15 2.95 -0.56 5.20
CA ILE A 15 4.06 -0.09 4.38
C ILE A 15 5.44 -0.45 4.96
N PRO A 16 5.77 -0.13 6.22
CA PRO A 16 7.10 -0.44 6.76
C PRO A 16 7.37 -1.95 6.86
N ASP A 17 6.36 -2.77 7.15
CA ASP A 17 6.53 -4.23 7.21
C ASP A 17 6.81 -4.83 5.82
N VAL A 18 6.05 -4.42 4.82
CA VAL A 18 6.24 -4.82 3.42
C VAL A 18 7.61 -4.39 2.89
N GLU A 19 8.03 -3.15 3.19
CA GLU A 19 9.35 -2.64 2.80
C GLU A 19 10.48 -3.47 3.44
N SER A 20 10.38 -3.77 4.74
CA SER A 20 11.37 -4.59 5.44
C SER A 20 11.49 -6.00 4.87
N ARG A 21 10.38 -6.62 4.47
CA ARG A 21 10.38 -7.94 3.80
C ARG A 21 10.99 -7.87 2.41
N ALA A 22 10.64 -6.84 1.64
CA ALA A 22 11.21 -6.63 0.30
C ALA A 22 12.73 -6.43 0.35
N ASP A 23 13.25 -5.74 1.37
CA ASP A 23 14.70 -5.56 1.55
C ASP A 23 15.44 -6.87 1.83
N LYS A 24 14.78 -7.85 2.46
CA LYS A 24 15.33 -9.21 2.67
C LYS A 24 15.32 -10.07 1.39
N ALA A 25 14.45 -9.77 0.44
CA ALA A 25 14.30 -10.49 -0.83
C ALA A 25 15.24 -9.94 -1.93
N SER A 26 16.54 -9.86 -1.67
CA SER A 26 17.50 -9.18 -2.55
C SER A 26 17.53 -9.74 -3.98
N GLY A 27 17.55 -8.85 -4.98
CA GLY A 27 17.79 -9.19 -6.39
C GLY A 27 16.63 -9.83 -7.16
N SER A 28 15.45 -9.99 -6.56
CA SER A 28 14.28 -10.57 -7.23
C SER A 28 13.42 -9.52 -7.94
N ILE A 29 12.72 -9.93 -9.01
CA ILE A 29 11.66 -9.11 -9.63
C ILE A 29 10.57 -8.77 -8.59
N ALA A 30 10.26 -9.74 -7.71
CA ALA A 30 9.29 -9.57 -6.64
C ALA A 30 9.65 -8.39 -5.71
N ARG A 31 10.93 -8.22 -5.36
CA ARG A 31 11.40 -7.05 -4.59
C ARG A 31 11.12 -5.75 -5.31
N TYR A 32 11.49 -5.65 -6.59
CA TYR A 32 11.29 -4.41 -7.34
C TYR A 32 9.81 -4.03 -7.45
N CYS A 33 8.95 -4.99 -7.81
CA CYS A 33 7.51 -4.78 -7.87
C CYS A 33 6.93 -4.35 -6.51
N THR A 34 7.39 -4.96 -5.43
CA THR A 34 6.93 -4.64 -4.07
C THR A 34 7.34 -3.22 -3.66
N LEU A 35 8.60 -2.83 -3.89
CA LEU A 35 9.07 -1.48 -3.59
C LEU A 35 8.37 -0.40 -4.43
N ALA A 36 8.04 -0.70 -5.69
CA ALA A 36 7.22 0.17 -6.52
C ALA A 36 5.82 0.38 -5.93
N CYS A 37 5.18 -0.69 -5.45
CA CYS A 37 3.88 -0.62 -4.78
C CYS A 37 3.95 0.21 -3.48
N VAL A 38 5.01 0.04 -2.68
CA VAL A 38 5.28 0.88 -1.49
C VAL A 38 5.38 2.35 -1.86
N GLY A 39 6.11 2.67 -2.93
CA GLY A 39 6.22 4.03 -3.46
C GLY A 39 4.87 4.63 -3.84
N GLU A 40 4.03 3.86 -4.53
CA GLU A 40 2.66 4.28 -4.88
C GLU A 40 1.81 4.54 -3.62
N ALA A 41 1.84 3.63 -2.65
CA ALA A 41 1.08 3.74 -1.41
C ALA A 41 1.43 5.03 -0.64
N ARG A 42 2.73 5.30 -0.48
CA ARG A 42 3.23 6.55 0.10
C ARG A 42 2.77 7.77 -0.69
N GLY A 43 2.74 7.67 -2.02
CA GLY A 43 2.20 8.72 -2.90
C GLY A 43 0.73 9.01 -2.62
N LYS A 44 -0.11 7.97 -2.44
CA LYS A 44 -1.53 8.16 -2.12
C LYS A 44 -1.75 8.73 -0.72
N LEU A 45 -0.92 8.37 0.28
CA LEU A 45 -1.00 8.95 1.62
C LEU A 45 -0.68 10.45 1.65
N ARG A 46 0.24 10.90 0.79
CA ARG A 46 0.56 12.34 0.63
C ARG A 46 -0.49 13.10 -0.19
N ALA A 47 -1.24 12.42 -1.05
CA ALA A 47 -2.27 13.04 -1.86
C ALA A 47 -3.50 13.41 -1.02
N GLN A 48 -4.16 14.51 -1.38
CA GLN A 48 -5.43 14.92 -0.79
C GLN A 48 -6.62 14.48 -1.65
N PRO A 49 -7.82 14.33 -1.07
CA PRO A 49 -9.05 14.21 -1.85
C PRO A 49 -9.22 15.39 -2.80
N LEU A 50 -9.78 15.15 -3.98
CA LEU A 50 -10.11 16.24 -4.91
C LEU A 50 -11.23 17.11 -4.32
N PRO A 51 -11.18 18.45 -4.45
CA PRO A 51 -12.19 19.37 -3.91
C PRO A 51 -13.42 19.44 -4.84
N ARG A 52 -14.01 18.27 -5.14
CA ARG A 52 -15.21 18.14 -5.99
C ARG A 52 -16.17 17.10 -5.41
N PRO A 53 -17.47 17.13 -5.77
CA PRO A 53 -18.40 16.07 -5.40
C PRO A 53 -17.84 14.68 -5.75
N GLY A 54 -17.88 13.77 -4.77
CA GLY A 54 -17.32 12.41 -4.89
C GLY A 54 -15.79 12.31 -4.74
N GLY A 55 -15.06 13.41 -4.56
CA GLY A 55 -13.61 13.42 -4.33
C GLY A 55 -13.16 12.54 -3.16
N PRO A 56 -13.81 12.63 -1.98
CA PRO A 56 -13.53 11.75 -0.85
C PRO A 56 -13.73 10.26 -1.13
N LEU A 57 -14.81 9.89 -1.82
CA LEU A 57 -15.08 8.50 -2.18
C LEU A 57 -14.04 7.96 -3.17
N GLY A 58 -13.67 8.78 -4.17
CA GLY A 58 -12.59 8.44 -5.10
C GLY A 58 -11.25 8.28 -4.40
N TYR A 59 -10.97 9.10 -3.39
CA TYR A 59 -9.77 8.97 -2.56
C TYR A 59 -9.79 7.67 -1.74
N ALA A 60 -10.88 7.37 -1.04
CA ALA A 60 -11.04 6.12 -0.30
C ALA A 60 -10.84 4.89 -1.19
N ARG A 61 -11.39 4.88 -2.41
CA ARG A 61 -11.19 3.79 -3.38
C ARG A 61 -9.73 3.63 -3.80
N ARG A 62 -9.00 4.73 -3.98
CA ARG A 62 -7.56 4.68 -4.30
C ARG A 62 -6.75 4.11 -3.14
N LEU A 63 -7.05 4.51 -1.91
CA LEU A 63 -6.40 3.95 -0.71
C LEU A 63 -6.72 2.46 -0.55
N ALA A 64 -7.97 2.06 -0.73
CA ALA A 64 -8.36 0.65 -0.63
C ALA A 64 -7.64 -0.23 -1.66
N ARG A 65 -7.56 0.22 -2.93
CA ARG A 65 -6.86 -0.54 -3.99
C ARG A 65 -5.37 -0.75 -3.68
N VAL A 66 -4.69 0.29 -3.21
CA VAL A 66 -3.26 0.17 -2.90
C VAL A 66 -3.03 -0.64 -1.61
N LEU A 67 -3.95 -0.57 -0.65
CA LEU A 67 -3.91 -1.43 0.53
C LEU A 67 -4.06 -2.91 0.16
N THR A 68 -5.03 -3.26 -0.70
CA THR A 68 -5.18 -4.63 -1.21
C THR A 68 -3.92 -5.12 -1.91
N ALA A 69 -3.31 -4.31 -2.78
CA ALA A 69 -2.08 -4.69 -3.47
C ALA A 69 -0.92 -4.94 -2.49
N LEU A 70 -0.78 -4.13 -1.43
CA LEU A 70 0.22 -4.36 -0.39
C LEU A 70 -0.04 -5.64 0.41
N CYS A 71 -1.30 -5.97 0.71
CA CYS A 71 -1.65 -7.26 1.32
C CYS A 71 -1.22 -8.44 0.44
N ASP A 72 -1.51 -8.38 -0.86
CA ASP A 72 -1.09 -9.43 -1.81
C ASP A 72 0.44 -9.59 -1.84
N HIS A 73 1.19 -8.48 -1.83
CA HIS A 73 2.66 -8.52 -1.76
C HIS A 73 3.15 -9.11 -0.43
N HIS A 74 2.55 -8.69 0.68
CA HIS A 74 2.89 -9.19 2.01
C HIS A 74 2.67 -10.70 2.13
N GLU A 75 1.54 -11.22 1.64
CA GLU A 75 1.21 -12.64 1.65
C GLU A 75 2.15 -13.46 0.75
N ARG A 76 2.43 -12.97 -0.46
CA ARG A 76 3.36 -13.65 -1.39
C ARG A 76 4.75 -13.78 -0.80
N MET A 77 5.29 -12.72 -0.20
CA MET A 77 6.60 -12.77 0.46
C MET A 77 6.62 -13.65 1.72
N GLY A 78 5.48 -13.80 2.41
CA GLY A 78 5.34 -14.74 3.52
C GLY A 78 5.26 -16.21 3.08
N GLY A 79 4.75 -16.46 1.87
CA GLY A 79 4.62 -17.80 1.28
C GLY A 79 5.91 -18.33 0.62
N GLU A 80 6.88 -17.49 0.30
CA GLU A 80 8.19 -17.88 -0.26
C GLU A 80 9.14 -18.53 0.77
N SER A 81 8.68 -18.80 2.01
CA SER A 81 9.44 -19.48 3.06
C SER A 81 9.28 -21.01 3.10
N LYS A 82 9.13 -21.68 1.95
CA LYS A 82 9.06 -23.15 1.90
C LYS A 82 10.08 -23.76 0.95
#